data_AF-A0A8B6EJ04-F1
#
_entry.id   AF-A0A8B6EJ04-F1
#
_cell.length_a   1.000
_cell.length_b   1.000
_cell.length_c   1.000
_cell.angle_alpha   90.00
_cell.angle_beta   90.00
_cell.angle_gamma   90.00
#
_symmetry.space_group_name_H-M   'P 1'
#
loop_
_entity.id
_entity.type
_entity.pdbx_description
1 polymer ?
#
loop_
_entity_poly.entity_id
_entity_poly.type
_entity_poly.pdbx_seq_one_letter_code
_entity_poly.pdbx_strand_id
1 'polypeptide(L)'
;MFLGHSLLGNITIATYLQNVLPPGPKDPPGVFDRSLRRYYDYIIVGGGSAGSLLASRLTEDKASVLVLEAGGSDLENEATVIPGAWATLLRSKQDWNYHSVPQKHSSFAMEDQKIYLASGKMLGGSGSMNGLLMVRGSRHDFNEWARQGCKGWSYKEVLPYFKMIEKTEIPALKGSRKYESWV
;
A
#
# COMPACT_ATOMS: atom_id res chain seq x y z
N MET A 1 -7.68 0.17 5.87
CA MET A 1 -7.13 1.03 6.94
C MET A 1 -7.58 2.45 6.60
N PHE A 2 -8.71 2.88 7.16
CA PHE A 2 -9.36 4.15 6.77
C PHE A 2 -8.58 5.33 7.35
N LEU A 3 -8.22 6.30 6.50
CA LEU A 3 -7.70 7.60 6.90
C LEU A 3 -8.77 8.32 7.74
N GLY A 4 -8.44 8.66 8.99
CA GLY A 4 -9.30 9.45 9.86
C GLY A 4 -9.49 10.86 9.30
N HIS A 5 -10.71 11.39 9.42
CA HIS A 5 -11.15 12.68 8.83
C HIS A 5 -10.33 13.91 9.26
N SER A 6 -9.50 13.85 10.30
CA SER A 6 -8.72 14.99 10.82
C SER A 6 -7.31 15.15 10.22
N LEU A 7 -6.81 14.18 9.43
CA LEU A 7 -5.44 14.17 8.88
C LEU A 7 -5.35 14.59 7.41
N LEU A 8 -6.47 14.83 6.75
CA LEU A 8 -6.54 15.13 5.30
C LEU A 8 -6.18 16.58 4.95
N GLY A 9 -5.79 17.40 5.93
CA GLY A 9 -5.58 18.85 5.77
C GLY A 9 -4.45 19.25 4.83
N ASN A 10 -3.43 18.40 4.61
CA ASN A 10 -2.19 18.77 3.92
C ASN A 10 -1.77 17.85 2.77
N ILE A 11 -2.61 16.89 2.38
CA ILE A 11 -2.35 15.98 1.26
C ILE A 11 -3.01 16.53 0.00
N THR A 12 -2.28 16.54 -1.11
CA THR A 12 -2.83 16.69 -2.47
C THR A 12 -2.52 15.43 -3.27
N ILE A 13 -3.51 14.88 -3.96
CA ILE A 13 -3.32 13.71 -4.82
C ILE A 13 -3.58 14.10 -6.27
N ALA A 14 -2.64 13.82 -7.16
CA ALA A 14 -2.78 14.00 -8.60
C ALA A 14 -2.47 12.70 -9.33
N THR A 15 -2.97 12.56 -10.57
CA THR A 15 -2.49 11.49 -11.43
C THR A 15 -1.44 11.98 -12.40
N TYR A 16 -0.54 11.08 -12.77
CA TYR A 16 0.53 11.37 -13.71
C TYR A 16 0.02 11.80 -15.12
N LEU A 17 -1.25 11.54 -15.44
CA LEU A 17 -1.86 11.82 -16.74
C LEU A 17 -3.09 12.75 -16.69
N GLN A 18 -3.61 13.09 -15.50
CA GLN A 18 -4.73 14.03 -15.34
C GLN A 18 -4.40 15.01 -14.21
N ASN A 19 -4.43 16.31 -14.52
CA ASN A 19 -3.84 17.39 -13.73
C ASN A 19 -4.23 17.40 -12.24
N VAL A 20 -5.37 16.86 -11.84
CA VAL A 20 -5.71 16.39 -10.48
C VAL A 20 -6.81 15.33 -10.68
N LEU A 21 -6.85 14.26 -9.88
CA LEU A 21 -8.00 13.34 -9.92
C LEU A 21 -9.26 14.12 -9.54
N PRO A 22 -10.32 14.22 -10.35
CA PRO A 22 -11.57 14.80 -9.87
C PRO A 22 -12.14 13.91 -8.75
N PRO A 23 -12.74 14.47 -7.69
CA PRO A 23 -13.35 13.67 -6.64
C PRO A 23 -14.47 12.79 -7.22
N GLY A 24 -14.40 11.48 -6.97
CA GLY A 24 -15.49 10.56 -7.25
C GLY A 24 -16.65 10.73 -6.24
N PRO A 25 -17.86 10.23 -6.55
CA PRO A 25 -19.03 10.40 -5.68
C PRO A 25 -18.87 9.84 -4.25
N LYS A 26 -17.95 8.88 -4.09
CA LYS A 26 -17.65 8.20 -2.81
C LYS A 26 -16.38 8.73 -2.14
N ASP A 27 -15.65 9.64 -2.80
CA ASP A 27 -14.37 10.13 -2.29
C ASP A 27 -14.57 11.23 -1.23
N PRO A 28 -13.67 11.33 -0.24
CA PRO A 28 -13.72 12.38 0.76
C PRO A 28 -13.44 13.76 0.13
N PRO A 29 -14.18 14.82 0.54
CA PRO A 29 -13.94 16.18 0.04
C PRO A 29 -12.57 16.70 0.48
N GLY A 30 -11.96 17.58 -0.33
CA GLY A 30 -10.71 18.22 0.07
C GLY A 30 -9.42 17.44 -0.21
N VAL A 31 -9.45 16.24 -0.81
CA VAL A 31 -8.24 15.44 -1.11
C VAL A 31 -7.88 15.51 -2.60
N PHE A 32 -8.92 15.46 -3.43
CA PHE A 32 -8.85 15.35 -4.88
C PHE A 32 -9.23 16.66 -5.61
N ASP A 33 -9.77 17.65 -4.89
CA ASP A 33 -10.24 18.91 -5.46
C ASP A 33 -9.30 20.10 -5.18
N ARG A 34 -8.11 19.83 -4.62
CA ARG A 34 -7.14 20.89 -4.31
C ARG A 34 -6.38 21.34 -5.55
N SER A 35 -6.21 22.65 -5.68
CA SER A 35 -5.31 23.21 -6.68
C SER A 35 -3.86 22.78 -6.41
N LEU A 36 -3.16 22.42 -7.49
CA LEU A 36 -1.74 22.13 -7.40
C LEU A 36 -0.96 23.36 -6.95
N ARG A 37 -0.08 23.16 -5.98
CA ARG A 37 0.88 24.18 -5.55
C ARG A 37 2.11 24.13 -6.46
N ARG A 38 2.81 25.26 -6.58
CA ARG A 38 4.09 25.33 -7.30
C ARG A 38 5.20 24.54 -6.61
N TYR A 39 5.11 24.38 -5.29
CA TYR A 39 6.09 23.69 -4.44
C TYR A 39 5.39 22.84 -3.40
N TYR A 40 6.00 21.71 -3.06
CA TYR A 40 5.63 20.80 -1.98
C TYR A 40 6.89 20.44 -1.20
N ASP A 41 6.75 20.20 0.10
CA ASP A 41 7.86 19.72 0.93
C ASP A 41 8.27 18.30 0.51
N TYR A 42 7.29 17.49 0.12
CA TYR A 42 7.51 16.13 -0.37
C TYR A 42 6.64 15.81 -1.59
N ILE A 43 7.23 15.09 -2.54
CA ILE A 43 6.51 14.48 -3.67
C ILE A 43 6.70 12.97 -3.59
N ILE A 44 5.60 12.24 -3.47
CA ILE A 44 5.55 10.78 -3.42
C ILE A 44 5.09 10.29 -4.78
N VAL A 45 5.93 9.49 -5.43
CA VAL A 45 5.60 8.85 -6.72
C VAL A 45 5.07 7.44 -6.44
N GLY A 46 3.76 7.27 -6.62
CA GLY A 46 3.00 6.06 -6.31
C GLY A 46 2.23 6.19 -5.00
N GLY A 47 0.89 6.23 -5.10
CA GLY A 47 -0.05 6.20 -3.97
C GLY A 47 -0.34 4.78 -3.48
N GLY A 48 0.63 3.86 -3.59
CA GLY A 48 0.52 2.48 -3.14
C GLY A 48 0.64 2.33 -1.62
N SER A 49 0.79 1.10 -1.13
CA SER A 49 0.77 0.81 0.32
C SER A 49 1.81 1.60 1.13
N ALA A 50 3.06 1.68 0.65
CA ALA A 50 4.10 2.47 1.30
C ALA A 50 3.91 3.99 1.09
N GLY A 51 3.51 4.41 -0.11
CA GLY A 51 3.29 5.80 -0.45
C GLY A 51 2.18 6.45 0.39
N SER A 52 1.05 5.75 0.55
CA SER A 52 -0.06 6.19 1.41
C SER A 52 0.35 6.28 2.88
N LEU A 53 1.18 5.35 3.38
CA LEU A 53 1.69 5.39 4.74
C LEU A 53 2.63 6.61 4.94
N LEU A 54 3.55 6.84 4.00
CA LEU A 54 4.45 8.00 4.04
C LEU A 54 3.67 9.31 3.98
N ALA A 55 2.69 9.42 3.08
CA ALA A 55 1.85 10.60 2.96
C ALA A 55 1.15 10.90 4.30
N SER A 56 0.52 9.89 4.91
CA SER A 56 -0.12 10.01 6.22
C SER A 56 0.85 10.55 7.27
N ARG A 57 2.03 9.91 7.44
CA ARG A 57 3.02 10.28 8.45
C ARG A 57 3.63 11.66 8.24
N LEU A 58 4.03 11.99 7.02
CA LEU A 58 4.65 13.30 6.73
C LEU A 58 3.69 14.46 6.99
N THR A 59 2.40 14.25 6.81
CA THR A 59 1.39 15.28 7.09
C THR A 59 1.05 15.48 8.57
N GLU A 60 1.41 14.54 9.45
CA GLU A 60 1.29 14.72 10.91
C GLU A 60 2.11 15.94 11.38
N ASP A 61 3.26 16.20 10.75
CA ASP A 61 4.14 17.34 11.01
C ASP A 61 3.79 18.59 10.18
N LYS A 62 2.57 18.66 9.65
CA LYS A 62 2.06 19.77 8.81
C LYS A 62 2.82 20.03 7.50
N ALA A 63 3.67 19.11 7.06
CA ALA A 63 4.33 19.21 5.76
C ALA A 63 3.31 19.14 4.61
N SER A 64 3.60 19.85 3.52
CA SER A 64 2.83 19.77 2.28
C SER A 64 3.30 18.59 1.43
N VAL A 65 2.37 17.69 1.09
CA VAL A 65 2.67 16.45 0.37
C VAL A 65 1.86 16.35 -0.91
N LEU A 66 2.53 16.09 -2.04
CA LEU A 66 1.91 15.71 -3.30
C LEU A 66 2.10 14.21 -3.53
N VAL A 67 1.01 13.48 -3.79
CA VAL A 67 1.06 12.08 -4.21
C VAL A 67 0.70 12.00 -5.68
N LEU A 68 1.56 11.36 -6.47
CA LEU A 68 1.33 11.07 -7.89
C LEU A 68 0.95 9.59 -8.04
N GLU A 69 -0.30 9.30 -8.37
CA GLU A 69 -0.78 7.91 -8.59
C GLU A 69 -1.20 7.71 -10.05
N ALA A 70 -0.93 6.55 -10.65
CA ALA A 70 -1.31 6.30 -12.04
C ALA A 70 -2.75 5.79 -12.18
N GLY A 71 -3.28 5.14 -11.15
CA GLY A 71 -4.65 4.68 -11.06
C GLY A 71 -5.62 5.71 -10.49
N GLY A 72 -6.89 5.33 -10.45
CA GLY A 72 -7.96 6.10 -9.81
C GLY A 72 -8.10 5.80 -8.32
N SER A 73 -9.23 6.25 -7.75
CA SER A 73 -9.62 5.90 -6.38
C SER A 73 -9.89 4.39 -6.28
N ASP A 74 -9.51 3.77 -5.16
CA ASP A 74 -9.89 2.39 -4.85
C ASP A 74 -11.42 2.23 -4.70
N LEU A 75 -12.12 3.31 -4.35
CA LEU A 75 -13.58 3.33 -4.20
C LEU A 75 -14.35 3.30 -5.52
N GLU A 76 -13.67 3.42 -6.66
CA GLU A 76 -14.28 3.27 -7.99
C GLU A 76 -14.74 1.84 -8.28
N ASN A 77 -14.19 0.84 -7.60
CA ASN A 77 -14.57 -0.56 -7.76
C ASN A 77 -14.87 -1.16 -6.40
N GLU A 78 -16.10 -1.58 -6.17
CA GLU A 78 -16.54 -2.12 -4.87
C GLU A 78 -15.81 -3.41 -4.47
N ALA A 79 -15.21 -4.12 -5.43
CA ALA A 79 -14.41 -5.30 -5.12
C ALA A 79 -13.16 -5.00 -4.27
N THR A 80 -12.70 -3.74 -4.20
CA THR A 80 -11.56 -3.33 -3.36
C THR A 80 -11.89 -3.30 -1.86
N VAL A 81 -13.17 -3.10 -1.53
CA VAL A 81 -13.66 -3.02 -0.13
C VAL A 81 -14.38 -4.29 0.31
N ILE A 82 -14.60 -5.25 -0.60
CA ILE A 82 -15.21 -6.56 -0.31
C ILE A 82 -14.09 -7.61 -0.31
N PRO A 83 -13.61 -8.06 0.87
CA PRO A 83 -12.55 -9.06 1.00
C PRO A 83 -12.69 -10.29 0.09
N GLY A 84 -13.88 -10.86 -0.01
CA GLY A 84 -14.13 -12.05 -0.82
C GLY A 84 -14.09 -11.83 -2.34
N ALA A 85 -14.09 -10.58 -2.79
CA ALA A 85 -14.13 -10.22 -4.20
C ALA A 85 -12.76 -9.91 -4.80
N TRP A 86 -11.67 -9.96 -4.02
CA TRP A 86 -10.32 -9.54 -4.45
C TRP A 86 -9.86 -10.20 -5.75
N ALA A 87 -10.21 -11.47 -5.97
CA ALA A 87 -9.83 -12.21 -7.17
C ALA A 87 -10.42 -11.61 -8.46
N THR A 88 -11.54 -10.89 -8.36
CA THR A 88 -12.17 -10.21 -9.51
C THR A 88 -11.39 -8.96 -9.95
N LEU A 89 -10.46 -8.46 -9.12
CA LEU A 89 -9.58 -7.35 -9.46
C LEU A 89 -8.42 -7.77 -10.37
N LEU A 90 -8.08 -9.06 -10.42
CA LEU A 90 -7.00 -9.58 -11.26
C LEU A 90 -7.32 -9.35 -12.74
N ARG A 91 -6.38 -8.81 -13.52
CA ARG A 91 -6.54 -8.46 -14.94
C ARG A 91 -7.67 -7.44 -15.23
N SER A 92 -8.18 -6.75 -14.21
CA SER A 92 -9.17 -5.68 -14.35
C SER A 92 -8.49 -4.33 -14.64
N LYS A 93 -9.27 -3.24 -14.75
CA LYS A 93 -8.72 -1.88 -14.87
C LYS A 93 -7.87 -1.44 -13.66
N GLN A 94 -8.07 -2.07 -12.50
CA GLN A 94 -7.30 -1.85 -11.27
C GLN A 94 -5.96 -2.59 -11.24
N ASP A 95 -5.64 -3.36 -12.27
CA ASP A 95 -4.40 -4.13 -12.35
C ASP A 95 -3.49 -3.56 -13.44
N TRP A 96 -2.22 -3.41 -13.12
CA TRP A 96 -1.18 -3.13 -14.11
C TRP A 96 -1.05 -4.26 -15.13
N ASN A 97 -1.44 -5.49 -14.76
CA ASN A 97 -1.48 -6.67 -15.60
C ASN A 97 -0.09 -6.97 -16.21
N TYR A 98 0.94 -6.85 -15.38
CA TYR A 98 2.32 -7.12 -15.79
C TYR A 98 2.50 -8.60 -16.13
N HIS A 99 3.38 -8.84 -17.09
CA HIS A 99 3.85 -10.18 -17.43
C HIS A 99 5.37 -10.17 -17.39
N SER A 100 5.95 -11.27 -16.90
CA SER A 100 7.39 -11.47 -17.02
C SER A 100 7.80 -11.59 -18.50
N VAL A 101 9.09 -11.46 -18.78
CA VAL A 101 9.67 -12.03 -19.99
C VAL A 101 9.50 -13.56 -19.99
N PRO A 102 9.58 -14.25 -21.14
CA PRO A 102 9.59 -15.71 -21.18
C PRO A 102 10.67 -16.30 -20.26
N GLN A 103 10.31 -17.28 -19.44
CA GLN A 103 11.20 -17.87 -18.44
C GLN A 103 11.91 -19.12 -18.99
N LYS A 104 13.25 -19.10 -19.04
CA LYS A 104 14.05 -20.20 -19.63
C LYS A 104 14.02 -21.51 -18.84
N HIS A 105 13.77 -21.43 -17.53
CA HIS A 105 13.94 -22.55 -16.59
C HIS A 105 12.70 -22.82 -15.73
N SER A 106 11.58 -22.15 -16.00
CA SER A 106 10.33 -22.28 -15.25
C SER A 106 9.13 -21.94 -16.14
N SER A 107 7.91 -22.07 -15.61
CA SER A 107 6.67 -21.62 -16.27
C SER A 107 6.38 -22.25 -17.63
N PHE A 108 6.89 -23.46 -17.88
CA PHE A 108 6.66 -24.20 -19.12
C PHE A 108 5.18 -24.47 -19.43
N ALA A 109 4.32 -24.48 -18.41
CA ALA A 109 2.87 -24.64 -18.54
C ALA A 109 2.09 -23.32 -18.69
N MET A 110 2.77 -22.17 -18.68
CA MET A 110 2.15 -20.85 -18.86
C MET A 110 2.16 -20.45 -20.34
N GLU A 111 1.17 -19.68 -20.77
CA GLU A 111 1.14 -19.08 -22.10
C GLU A 111 2.40 -18.24 -22.35
N ASP A 112 3.04 -18.43 -23.50
CA ASP A 112 4.35 -17.85 -23.86
C ASP A 112 5.48 -18.04 -22.84
N GLN A 113 5.34 -18.98 -21.88
CA GLN A 113 6.24 -19.13 -20.73
C GLN A 113 6.37 -17.85 -19.89
N LYS A 114 5.34 -16.99 -19.91
CA LYS A 114 5.30 -15.73 -19.16
C LYS A 114 4.46 -15.89 -17.90
N ILE A 115 4.96 -15.35 -16.80
CA ILE A 115 4.26 -15.34 -15.52
C ILE A 115 3.44 -14.05 -15.45
N TYR A 116 2.15 -14.18 -15.17
CA TYR A 116 1.30 -13.05 -14.79
C TYR A 116 1.65 -12.56 -13.39
N LEU A 117 1.88 -11.25 -13.26
CA LEU A 117 2.32 -10.57 -12.04
C LEU A 117 1.31 -9.47 -11.68
N ALA A 118 0.30 -9.85 -10.89
CA ALA A 118 -0.73 -8.93 -10.43
C ALA A 118 -0.11 -7.76 -9.65
N SER A 119 -0.45 -6.53 -10.00
CA SER A 119 0.00 -5.33 -9.29
C SER A 119 -1.07 -4.25 -9.33
N GLY A 120 -1.45 -3.73 -8.18
CA GLY A 120 -2.54 -2.75 -8.09
C GLY A 120 -2.18 -1.41 -8.72
N LYS A 121 -3.12 -0.88 -9.52
CA LYS A 121 -3.10 0.41 -10.22
C LYS A 121 -4.29 1.25 -9.75
N MET A 122 -4.20 1.74 -8.52
CA MET A 122 -5.19 2.57 -7.82
C MET A 122 -4.56 3.09 -6.53
N LEU A 123 -5.21 4.02 -5.85
CA LEU A 123 -4.82 4.40 -4.49
C LEU A 123 -4.84 3.19 -3.55
N GLY A 124 -3.83 3.12 -2.68
CA GLY A 124 -3.48 1.94 -1.88
C GLY A 124 -2.73 0.85 -2.65
N GLY A 125 -2.71 0.89 -3.99
CA GLY A 125 -1.93 0.02 -4.87
C GLY A 125 -2.27 -1.45 -4.67
N SER A 126 -1.25 -2.31 -4.70
CA SER A 126 -1.43 -3.76 -4.44
C SER A 126 -2.02 -4.07 -3.06
N GLY A 127 -1.92 -3.14 -2.09
CA GLY A 127 -2.58 -3.29 -0.79
C GLY A 127 -4.10 -3.32 -0.87
N SER A 128 -4.69 -2.61 -1.82
CA SER A 128 -6.15 -2.58 -2.07
C SER A 128 -6.64 -3.74 -2.96
N MET A 129 -5.72 -4.58 -3.44
CA MET A 129 -6.01 -5.76 -4.28
C MET A 129 -5.68 -7.10 -3.59
N ASN A 130 -4.92 -7.07 -2.50
CA ASN A 130 -4.33 -8.29 -1.94
C ASN A 130 -5.36 -9.24 -1.32
N GLY A 131 -4.92 -10.49 -1.08
CA GLY A 131 -5.72 -11.51 -0.39
C GLY A 131 -5.73 -11.40 1.14
N LEU A 132 -5.44 -10.22 1.71
CA LEU A 132 -5.49 -9.90 3.15
C LEU A 132 -4.58 -10.72 4.08
N LEU A 133 -3.60 -11.46 3.55
CA LEU A 133 -2.62 -12.14 4.39
C LEU A 133 -1.67 -11.11 5.04
N MET A 134 -1.66 -11.10 6.38
CA MET A 134 -0.67 -10.39 7.18
C MET A 134 0.20 -11.42 7.91
N VAL A 135 1.47 -11.50 7.52
CA VAL A 135 2.46 -12.39 8.14
C VAL A 135 3.76 -11.60 8.27
N ARG A 136 4.39 -11.64 9.44
CA ARG A 136 5.74 -11.06 9.61
C ARG A 136 6.76 -11.93 8.88
N GLY A 137 7.79 -11.30 8.33
CA GLY A 137 8.95 -12.04 7.80
C GLY A 137 9.74 -12.75 8.92
N SER A 138 10.60 -13.69 8.54
CA SER A 138 11.44 -14.42 9.48
C SER A 138 12.47 -13.49 10.13
N ARG A 139 12.75 -13.70 11.43
CA ARG A 139 13.82 -13.00 12.14
C ARG A 139 15.18 -13.14 11.45
N HIS A 140 15.41 -14.29 10.81
CA HIS A 140 16.65 -14.56 10.09
C HIS A 140 16.83 -13.63 8.89
N ASP A 141 15.76 -13.34 8.14
CA ASP A 141 15.82 -12.51 6.93
C ASP A 141 16.27 -11.07 7.27
N PHE A 142 15.66 -10.47 8.29
CA PHE A 142 15.99 -9.10 8.72
C PHE A 142 17.38 -9.00 9.36
N ASN A 143 17.75 -9.98 10.19
CA ASN A 143 19.10 -10.01 10.75
C ASN A 143 20.17 -10.18 9.66
N GLU A 144 19.86 -10.96 8.63
CA GLU A 144 20.72 -11.13 7.47
C GLU A 144 20.86 -9.83 6.68
N TRP A 145 19.78 -9.06 6.47
CA TRP A 145 19.87 -7.72 5.87
C TRP A 145 20.81 -6.80 6.65
N ALA A 146 20.69 -6.78 7.98
CA ALA A 146 21.60 -5.99 8.82
C ALA A 146 23.06 -6.44 8.67
N ARG A 147 23.30 -7.77 8.59
CA ARG A 147 24.64 -8.34 8.36
C ARG A 147 25.20 -7.96 6.99
N GLN A 148 24.34 -7.83 5.97
CA GLN A 148 24.71 -7.39 4.62
C GLN A 148 24.91 -5.88 4.49
N GLY A 149 24.73 -5.11 5.58
CA GLY A 149 25.03 -3.68 5.63
C GLY A 149 23.79 -2.78 5.73
N CYS A 150 22.57 -3.32 5.74
CA CYS A 150 21.35 -2.57 6.01
C CYS A 150 21.24 -2.23 7.51
N LYS A 151 22.09 -1.31 7.99
CA LYS A 151 22.08 -0.85 9.38
C LYS A 151 20.70 -0.33 9.77
N GLY A 152 20.21 -0.69 10.96
CA GLY A 152 18.87 -0.32 11.41
C GLY A 152 17.76 -1.29 10.99
N TRP A 153 18.07 -2.33 10.21
CA TRP A 153 17.09 -3.28 9.66
C TRP A 153 17.14 -4.67 10.30
N SER A 154 17.83 -4.86 11.43
CA SER A 154 17.76 -6.14 12.14
C SER A 154 16.34 -6.38 12.65
N TYR A 155 15.97 -7.64 12.90
CA TYR A 155 14.61 -7.95 13.36
C TYR A 155 14.23 -7.18 14.63
N LYS A 156 15.19 -7.03 15.55
CA LYS A 156 14.98 -6.30 16.80
C LYS A 156 14.62 -4.83 16.54
N GLU A 157 15.21 -4.22 15.51
CA GLU A 157 15.00 -2.82 15.15
C GLU A 157 13.69 -2.62 14.37
N VAL A 158 13.28 -3.57 13.53
CA VAL A 158 12.01 -3.45 12.77
C VAL A 158 10.77 -3.94 13.54
N LEU A 159 10.93 -4.78 14.56
CA LEU A 159 9.83 -5.35 15.34
C LEU A 159 8.86 -4.31 15.94
N PRO A 160 9.32 -3.16 16.48
CA PRO A 160 8.40 -2.11 16.95
C PRO A 160 7.45 -1.61 15.85
N TYR A 161 7.93 -1.51 14.60
CA TYR A 161 7.11 -1.06 13.48
C TYR A 161 6.08 -2.11 13.05
N PHE A 162 6.43 -3.41 13.07
CA PHE A 162 5.45 -4.48 12.84
C PHE A 162 4.35 -4.47 13.90
N LYS A 163 4.71 -4.33 15.18
CA LYS A 163 3.73 -4.22 16.25
C LYS A 163 2.83 -2.99 16.12
N MET A 164 3.39 -1.87 15.65
CA MET A 164 2.63 -0.64 15.47
C MET A 164 1.49 -0.79 14.45
N ILE A 165 1.68 -1.57 13.38
CA ILE A 165 0.66 -1.78 12.34
C ILE A 165 -0.30 -2.93 12.66
N GLU A 166 0.07 -3.82 13.59
CA GLU A 166 -0.73 -4.95 14.04
C GLU A 166 -1.69 -4.53 15.16
N LYS A 167 -2.79 -3.87 14.78
CA LYS A 167 -3.88 -3.59 15.71
C LYS A 167 -4.91 -4.73 15.68
N THR A 168 -4.66 -5.79 16.44
CA THR A 168 -5.59 -6.91 16.57
C THR A 168 -6.51 -6.73 17.78
N GLU A 169 -7.80 -6.52 17.54
CA GLU A 169 -8.84 -6.49 18.56
C GLU A 169 -9.64 -7.79 18.53
N ILE A 170 -8.99 -8.92 18.87
CA ILE A 170 -9.69 -10.19 19.07
C ILE A 170 -9.87 -10.37 20.58
N PRO A 171 -11.07 -10.15 21.15
CA PRO A 171 -11.29 -10.16 22.59
C PRO A 171 -10.81 -11.45 23.27
N ALA A 172 -10.99 -12.59 22.59
CA ALA A 172 -10.59 -13.91 23.09
C ALA A 172 -9.07 -14.14 23.20
N LEU A 173 -8.24 -13.30 22.56
CA LEU A 173 -6.78 -13.43 22.57
C LEU A 173 -6.08 -12.40 23.47
N LYS A 174 -6.87 -11.48 24.06
CA LYS A 174 -6.37 -10.39 24.91
C LYS A 174 -5.74 -10.97 26.19
N GLY A 175 -4.45 -10.69 26.42
CA GLY A 175 -3.70 -11.18 27.60
C GLY A 175 -3.16 -12.60 27.52
N SER A 176 -3.24 -13.25 26.35
CA SER A 176 -2.67 -14.59 26.17
C SER A 176 -1.15 -14.55 25.98
N ARG A 177 -0.41 -15.51 26.58
CA ARG A 177 1.03 -15.72 26.30
C ARG A 177 1.32 -15.95 24.82
N LYS A 178 0.35 -16.49 24.06
CA LYS A 178 0.48 -16.63 22.61
C LYS A 178 0.52 -15.27 21.92
N TYR A 179 -0.19 -14.26 22.41
CA TYR A 179 -0.08 -12.90 21.89
C TYR A 179 1.25 -12.24 22.29
N GLU A 180 1.73 -12.52 23.51
CA GLU A 180 2.95 -11.92 24.10
C GLU A 180 4.27 -12.61 23.71
N SER A 181 4.27 -13.88 23.31
CA SER A 181 5.50 -14.59 22.86
C SER A 181 5.90 -14.27 21.41
N TRP A 182 5.04 -13.57 20.68
CA TRP A 182 5.39 -12.85 19.44
C TRP A 182 5.86 -11.41 19.73
N VAL A 183 6.04 -11.01 21.00
CA VAL A 183 6.45 -9.66 21.44
C VAL A 183 7.91 -9.68 21.87
#